data_AF-R3WX59-F1
#
_entry.id   AF-R3WX59-F1
#
_cell.length_a   1.000
_cell.length_b   1.000
_cell.length_c   1.000
_cell.angle_alpha   90.00
_cell.angle_beta   90.00
_cell.angle_gamma   90.00
#
_symmetry.space_group_name_H-M   'P 1'
#
loop_
_entity.id
_entity.type
_entity.pdbx_description
1 polymer ?
#
loop_
_entity_poly.entity_id
_entity_poly.type
_entity_poly.pdbx_seq_one_letter_code
_entity_poly.pdbx_strand_id
1 'polypeptide(L)'
;MTTMASSLRLFDDWKNDELKGAYNRIWALSGTTNDGARREGILKGSLIQYGTTPTNKIGSTIVNFAREKKKINLSYNTRKSPTFISLQTDIKNKRAVAYSYWVKNKKGQVNGHTVFVQGTMTGKKGNATHNFIVLADGWGYDARYMNYSTIPQTLNGSEATAIYGKAV
;
A
#
# COMPACT_ATOMS: atom_id res chain seq x y z
N MET A 1 -6.22 17.06 -4.45
CA MET A 1 -6.57 15.62 -4.31
C MET A 1 -5.31 14.84 -4.58
N THR A 2 -4.84 14.01 -3.64
CA THR A 2 -3.56 13.30 -3.80
C THR A 2 -3.80 11.91 -4.35
N THR A 3 -3.02 11.58 -5.39
CA THR A 3 -3.19 10.42 -6.23
C THR A 3 -1.92 9.56 -6.08
N MET A 4 -2.01 8.22 -6.14
CA MET A 4 -0.90 7.30 -5.83
C MET A 4 -0.61 6.26 -6.89
N ALA A 5 0.68 6.01 -7.13
CA ALA A 5 1.12 4.97 -8.03
C ALA A 5 0.62 3.59 -7.60
N SER A 6 0.10 2.85 -8.56
CA SER A 6 -0.28 1.45 -8.50
C SER A 6 0.35 0.76 -9.70
N SER A 7 0.93 -0.42 -9.48
CA SER A 7 1.61 -1.18 -10.53
C SER A 7 1.30 -2.66 -10.34
N LEU A 8 0.97 -3.36 -11.41
CA LEU A 8 0.85 -4.81 -11.40
C LEU A 8 2.27 -5.36 -11.49
N ARG A 9 2.91 -5.57 -10.34
CA ARG A 9 4.13 -6.36 -10.26
C ARG A 9 3.76 -7.67 -9.60
N LEU A 10 3.48 -8.66 -10.43
CA LEU A 10 3.40 -10.03 -9.99
C LEU A 10 4.30 -10.83 -10.93
N PHE A 11 5.37 -11.36 -10.35
CA PHE A 11 6.34 -12.19 -11.06
C PHE A 11 5.62 -13.41 -11.63
N ASP A 12 5.77 -13.66 -12.93
CA ASP A 12 5.17 -14.79 -13.68
C ASP A 12 3.63 -14.93 -13.70
N ASP A 13 2.88 -14.13 -12.94
CA ASP A 13 1.41 -14.16 -12.85
C ASP A 13 0.67 -13.45 -13.99
N TRP A 14 1.36 -12.95 -15.01
CA TRP A 14 0.69 -12.47 -16.23
C TRP A 14 -0.10 -13.59 -16.95
N LYS A 15 0.19 -14.86 -16.60
CA LYS A 15 -0.56 -16.06 -16.97
C LYS A 15 -1.63 -16.47 -15.95
N ASN A 16 -1.70 -15.81 -14.80
CA ASN A 16 -2.72 -16.05 -13.78
C ASN A 16 -3.92 -15.12 -14.05
N ASP A 17 -4.87 -15.62 -14.83
CA ASP A 17 -6.06 -14.87 -15.23
C ASP A 17 -6.92 -14.42 -14.04
N GLU A 18 -6.90 -15.16 -12.92
CA GLU A 18 -7.60 -14.77 -11.70
C GLU A 18 -6.98 -13.52 -11.06
N LEU A 19 -5.65 -13.52 -10.89
CA LEU A 19 -4.93 -12.37 -10.32
C LEU A 19 -5.01 -11.14 -11.23
N LYS A 20 -4.88 -11.33 -12.54
CA LYS A 20 -5.06 -10.27 -13.53
C LYS A 20 -6.49 -9.70 -13.51
N GLY A 21 -7.49 -10.56 -13.44
CA GLY A 21 -8.89 -10.17 -13.32
C GLY A 21 -9.18 -9.41 -12.03
N ALA A 22 -8.63 -9.88 -10.90
CA ALA A 22 -8.74 -9.20 -9.61
C ALA A 22 -8.11 -7.79 -9.66
N TYR A 23 -6.89 -7.69 -10.21
CA TYR A 23 -6.19 -6.42 -10.34
C TYR A 23 -6.95 -5.41 -11.19
N ASN A 24 -7.36 -5.80 -12.40
CA ASN A 24 -8.12 -4.94 -13.31
C ASN A 24 -9.45 -4.50 -12.69
N ARG A 25 -10.11 -5.39 -11.93
CA ARG A 25 -11.35 -5.04 -11.25
C ARG A 25 -11.12 -4.04 -10.12
N ILE A 26 -10.07 -4.22 -9.32
CA ILE A 26 -9.68 -3.27 -8.27
C ILE A 26 -9.41 -1.90 -8.91
N TRP A 27 -8.62 -1.85 -9.99
CA TRP A 27 -8.33 -0.62 -10.73
C TRP A 27 -9.58 0.12 -11.23
N ALA A 28 -10.52 -0.62 -11.82
CA ALA A 28 -11.78 -0.05 -12.28
C ALA A 28 -12.61 0.50 -11.11
N LEU A 29 -12.70 -0.23 -10.00
CA LEU A 29 -13.45 0.18 -8.80
C LEU A 29 -12.84 1.40 -8.10
N SER A 30 -11.51 1.52 -8.11
CA SER A 30 -10.81 2.66 -7.50
C SER A 30 -10.76 3.91 -8.37
N GLY A 31 -11.19 3.83 -9.63
CA GLY A 31 -11.07 4.94 -10.59
C GLY A 31 -9.60 5.27 -10.88
N THR A 32 -8.76 4.24 -10.96
CA THR A 32 -7.33 4.41 -11.23
C THR A 32 -7.12 4.97 -12.64
N THR A 33 -6.37 6.07 -12.76
CA THR A 33 -5.96 6.60 -14.06
C THR A 33 -4.80 5.78 -14.60
N ASN A 34 -4.73 5.57 -15.92
CA ASN A 34 -3.59 4.91 -16.54
C ASN A 34 -2.52 5.96 -16.91
N ASP A 35 -1.32 5.81 -16.35
CA ASP A 35 -0.19 6.72 -16.60
C ASP A 35 0.79 6.16 -17.64
N GLY A 36 0.38 5.08 -18.32
CA GLY A 36 1.11 4.41 -19.37
C GLY A 36 1.77 3.11 -18.91
N ALA A 37 2.46 2.46 -19.85
CA ALA A 37 3.16 1.21 -19.60
C ALA A 37 4.66 1.36 -19.91
N ARG A 38 5.53 0.83 -19.04
CA ARG A 38 6.99 0.93 -19.20
C ARG A 38 7.63 -0.44 -19.03
N ARG A 39 8.72 -0.68 -19.77
CA ARG A 39 9.54 -1.88 -19.58
C ARG A 39 10.52 -1.64 -18.44
N GLU A 40 10.49 -2.49 -17.43
CA GLU A 40 11.42 -2.39 -16.30
C GLU A 40 12.56 -3.38 -16.45
N GLY A 41 13.81 -2.89 -16.34
CA GLY A 41 15.01 -3.71 -16.42
C GLY A 41 15.11 -4.78 -15.32
N ILE A 42 14.49 -4.51 -14.16
CA ILE A 42 14.45 -5.42 -13.01
C ILE A 42 13.57 -6.66 -13.30
N LEU A 43 12.69 -6.60 -14.32
CA LEU A 43 11.76 -7.68 -14.70
C LEU A 43 12.08 -8.31 -16.06
N LYS A 44 13.36 -8.41 -16.43
CA LYS A 44 13.80 -8.95 -17.74
C LYS A 44 13.06 -8.29 -18.93
N GLY A 45 12.75 -6.99 -18.82
CA GLY A 45 12.11 -6.22 -19.90
C GLY A 45 10.59 -6.39 -20.03
N SER A 46 9.91 -6.97 -19.03
CA SER A 46 8.44 -7.07 -19.00
C SER A 46 7.76 -5.69 -18.99
N LEU A 47 6.63 -5.56 -19.68
CA LEU A 47 5.83 -4.34 -19.73
C LEU A 47 4.94 -4.23 -18.48
N ILE A 48 5.15 -3.20 -17.66
CA ILE A 48 4.34 -2.92 -16.46
C ILE A 48 3.43 -1.74 -16.76
N GLN A 49 2.14 -1.89 -16.48
CA GLN A 49 1.18 -0.79 -16.50
C GLN A 49 1.21 -0.05 -15.16
N TYR A 50 1.30 1.27 -15.26
CA TYR A 50 1.30 2.17 -14.12
C TYR A 50 0.02 2.98 -14.11
N GLY A 51 -0.49 3.24 -12.93
CA GLY A 51 -1.67 4.04 -12.79
C GLY A 51 -1.77 4.71 -11.45
N THR A 52 -2.60 5.73 -11.38
CA THR A 52 -2.71 6.55 -10.19
C THR A 52 -4.10 6.47 -9.56
N THR A 53 -4.16 6.13 -8.27
CA THR A 53 -5.39 5.94 -7.49
C THR A 53 -5.58 7.03 -6.44
N PRO A 54 -6.77 7.65 -6.32
CA PRO A 54 -7.07 8.58 -5.21
C PRO A 54 -7.01 7.86 -3.84
N THR A 55 -6.38 8.46 -2.83
CA THR A 55 -6.16 7.76 -1.54
C THR A 55 -7.45 7.44 -0.80
N ASN A 56 -8.45 8.31 -0.92
CA ASN A 56 -9.78 8.10 -0.35
C ASN A 56 -10.56 6.94 -0.98
N LYS A 57 -10.08 6.36 -2.10
CA LYS A 57 -10.70 5.21 -2.77
C LYS A 57 -10.10 3.87 -2.34
N ILE A 58 -8.96 3.83 -1.65
CA ILE A 58 -8.29 2.57 -1.28
C ILE A 58 -9.22 1.67 -0.45
N GLY A 59 -9.71 2.19 0.69
CA GLY A 59 -10.53 1.41 1.62
C GLY A 59 -11.84 0.94 1.01
N SER A 60 -12.59 1.86 0.38
CA SER A 60 -13.86 1.53 -0.26
C SER A 60 -13.72 0.51 -1.38
N THR A 61 -12.63 0.59 -2.16
CA THR A 61 -12.38 -0.33 -3.27
C THR A 61 -12.15 -1.76 -2.77
N ILE A 62 -11.32 -1.93 -1.73
CA ILE A 62 -11.03 -3.26 -1.18
C ILE A 62 -12.31 -3.87 -0.57
N VAL A 63 -13.11 -3.07 0.14
CA VAL A 63 -14.40 -3.54 0.67
C VAL A 63 -15.37 -3.93 -0.44
N ASN A 64 -15.50 -3.11 -1.49
CA ASN A 64 -16.38 -3.41 -2.62
C ASN A 64 -15.93 -4.68 -3.34
N PHE A 65 -14.63 -4.82 -3.61
CA PHE A 65 -14.08 -6.00 -4.27
C PHE A 65 -14.32 -7.29 -3.45
N ALA A 66 -14.10 -7.25 -2.13
CA ALA A 66 -14.36 -8.38 -1.25
C ALA A 66 -15.84 -8.79 -1.20
N ARG A 67 -16.74 -7.79 -1.22
CA ARG A 67 -18.19 -8.01 -1.30
C ARG A 67 -18.60 -8.67 -2.61
N GLU A 68 -18.09 -8.17 -3.75
CA GLU A 68 -18.40 -8.71 -5.08
C GLU A 68 -17.91 -10.15 -5.26
N LYS A 69 -16.68 -10.45 -4.85
CA LYS A 69 -16.04 -11.74 -5.17
C LYS A 69 -16.33 -12.84 -4.17
N LYS A 70 -16.47 -12.51 -2.88
CA LYS A 70 -16.54 -13.51 -1.81
C LYS A 70 -17.72 -13.32 -0.86
N LYS A 71 -18.61 -12.36 -1.14
CA LYS A 71 -19.72 -11.99 -0.23
C LYS A 71 -19.25 -11.67 1.19
N ILE A 72 -18.00 -11.23 1.33
CA ILE A 72 -17.41 -10.89 2.63
C ILE A 72 -17.80 -9.45 2.98
N ASN A 73 -18.34 -9.27 4.17
CA ASN A 73 -18.67 -7.95 4.71
C ASN A 73 -17.47 -7.37 5.45
N LEU A 74 -16.65 -6.62 4.71
CA LEU A 74 -15.56 -5.83 5.27
C LEU A 74 -16.00 -4.38 5.54
N SER A 75 -15.26 -3.75 6.44
CA SER A 75 -15.29 -2.33 6.77
C SER A 75 -13.86 -1.79 6.75
N TYR A 76 -13.71 -0.48 6.70
CA TYR A 76 -12.40 0.17 6.74
C TYR A 76 -12.42 1.43 7.60
N ASN A 77 -11.26 1.82 8.10
CA ASN A 77 -11.04 3.10 8.75
C ASN A 77 -9.72 3.71 8.26
N THR A 78 -9.78 4.94 7.75
CA THR A 78 -8.62 5.69 7.27
C THR A 78 -8.25 6.77 8.26
N ARG A 79 -6.97 6.82 8.63
CA ARG A 79 -6.41 7.83 9.55
C ARG A 79 -5.29 8.58 8.85
N LYS A 80 -5.32 9.91 8.95
CA LYS A 80 -4.22 10.79 8.57
C LYS A 80 -3.16 10.79 9.66
N SER A 81 -1.89 10.80 9.28
CA SER A 81 -0.73 10.81 10.18
C SER A 81 -0.85 9.75 11.29
N PRO A 82 -0.98 8.45 10.92
CA PRO A 82 -1.12 7.38 11.90
C PRO A 82 0.05 7.37 12.89
N THR A 83 -0.20 6.97 14.13
CA THR A 83 0.87 6.76 15.11
C THR A 83 1.40 5.33 15.01
N PHE A 84 2.64 5.10 15.43
CA PHE A 84 3.19 3.74 15.50
C PHE A 84 2.29 2.78 16.32
N ILE A 85 1.78 3.27 17.47
CA ILE A 85 0.87 2.51 18.33
C ILE A 85 -0.43 2.14 17.61
N SER A 86 -0.98 3.04 16.78
CA SER A 86 -2.18 2.74 16.01
C SER A 86 -1.95 1.62 14.99
N LEU A 87 -0.80 1.65 14.29
CA LEU A 87 -0.41 0.60 13.34
C LEU A 87 -0.19 -0.73 14.06
N GLN A 88 0.55 -0.72 15.18
CA GLN A 88 0.78 -1.90 16.01
C GLN A 88 -0.54 -2.52 16.50
N THR A 89 -1.50 -1.68 16.90
CA THR A 89 -2.83 -2.13 17.33
C THR A 89 -3.59 -2.83 16.21
N ASP A 90 -3.56 -2.28 14.99
CA ASP A 90 -4.24 -2.91 13.86
C ASP A 90 -3.60 -4.23 13.45
N ILE A 91 -2.26 -4.30 13.43
CA ILE A 91 -1.53 -5.54 13.17
C ILE A 91 -1.84 -6.60 14.24
N LYS A 92 -1.84 -6.22 15.53
CA LYS A 92 -2.22 -7.12 16.64
C LYS A 92 -3.64 -7.65 16.48
N ASN A 93 -4.55 -6.82 15.98
CA ASN A 93 -5.94 -7.19 15.69
C ASN A 93 -6.11 -7.90 14.34
N LYS A 94 -5.03 -8.33 13.69
CA LYS A 94 -5.02 -9.06 12.40
C LYS A 94 -5.74 -8.29 11.28
N ARG A 95 -5.68 -6.96 11.30
CA ARG A 95 -6.27 -6.11 10.26
C ARG A 95 -5.27 -5.93 9.12
N ALA A 96 -5.76 -5.98 7.88
CA ALA A 96 -4.95 -5.58 6.74
C ALA A 96 -4.80 -4.06 6.76
N VAL A 97 -3.57 -3.54 6.65
CA VAL A 97 -3.29 -2.11 6.72
C VAL A 97 -2.59 -1.65 5.45
N ALA A 98 -3.28 -0.85 4.64
CA ALA A 98 -2.66 -0.10 3.56
C ALA A 98 -2.06 1.20 4.13
N TYR A 99 -0.77 1.40 3.94
CA TYR A 99 -0.04 2.58 4.37
C TYR A 99 0.37 3.40 3.15
N SER A 100 -0.17 4.60 3.07
CA SER A 100 0.03 5.56 1.99
C SER A 100 0.91 6.68 2.47
N TYR A 101 1.90 7.08 1.68
CA TYR A 101 2.79 8.17 2.03
C TYR A 101 3.22 8.99 0.83
N TRP A 102 3.57 10.25 1.08
CA TRP A 102 3.99 11.19 0.04
C TRP A 102 5.39 11.67 0.28
N VAL A 103 6.21 11.57 -0.76
CA VAL A 103 7.61 11.97 -0.73
C VAL A 103 7.82 13.11 -1.72
N LYS A 104 8.46 14.18 -1.26
CA LYS A 104 8.93 15.25 -2.15
C LYS A 104 10.23 14.81 -2.84
N ASN A 105 10.22 14.76 -4.16
CA ASN A 105 11.42 14.44 -4.93
C ASN A 105 12.40 15.64 -4.96
N LYS A 106 13.62 15.42 -5.48
CA LYS A 106 14.66 16.47 -5.58
C LYS A 106 14.24 17.68 -6.43
N LYS A 107 13.24 17.53 -7.30
CA LYS A 107 12.68 18.60 -8.15
C LYS A 107 11.49 19.30 -7.49
N GLY A 108 11.17 18.96 -6.23
CA GLY A 108 10.07 19.55 -5.47
C GLY A 108 8.69 18.97 -5.77
N GLN A 109 8.58 17.99 -6.67
CA GLN A 109 7.31 17.34 -6.99
C GLN A 109 6.95 16.31 -5.92
N VAL A 110 5.67 16.19 -5.60
CA VAL A 110 5.15 15.25 -4.60
C VAL A 110 4.70 13.98 -5.29
N ASN A 111 5.30 12.85 -4.92
CA ASN A 111 4.92 11.52 -5.40
C ASN A 111 4.32 10.73 -4.24
N GLY A 112 3.18 10.06 -4.48
CA GLY A 112 2.54 9.16 -3.52
C GLY A 112 2.88 7.70 -3.79
N HIS A 113 3.08 6.92 -2.73
CA HIS A 113 3.18 5.46 -2.79
C HIS A 113 2.27 4.80 -1.76
N THR A 114 1.81 3.58 -2.05
CA THR A 114 1.09 2.75 -1.09
C THR A 114 1.66 1.35 -1.03
N VAL A 115 1.81 0.91 0.21
CA VAL A 115 2.36 -0.40 0.59
C VAL A 115 1.44 -1.01 1.64
N PHE A 116 1.57 -2.32 1.86
CA PHE A 116 0.85 -2.98 2.95
C PHE A 116 1.78 -3.20 4.14
N VAL A 117 1.32 -2.85 5.35
CA VAL A 117 2.05 -3.12 6.58
C VAL A 117 1.86 -4.58 6.94
N GLN A 118 2.95 -5.33 7.02
CA GLN A 118 2.96 -6.74 7.42
C GLN A 118 3.24 -6.91 8.91
N GLY A 119 3.92 -5.94 9.53
CA GLY A 119 4.32 -6.05 10.92
C GLY A 119 4.87 -4.75 11.49
N THR A 120 5.07 -4.76 12.80
CA THR A 120 5.73 -3.68 13.54
C THR A 120 6.82 -4.28 14.42
N MET A 121 7.95 -3.60 14.53
CA MET A 121 9.09 -4.03 15.33
C MET A 121 9.62 -2.86 16.16
N THR A 122 9.98 -3.12 17.41
CA THR A 122 10.66 -2.15 18.26
C THR A 122 12.04 -2.70 18.61
N GLY A 123 13.09 -1.93 18.34
CA GLY A 123 14.47 -2.26 18.63
C GLY A 123 15.13 -1.19 19.49
N LYS A 124 16.25 -1.54 20.14
CA LYS A 124 17.09 -0.60 20.89
C LYS A 124 18.47 -0.49 20.25
N LYS A 125 19.02 0.73 20.24
CA LYS A 125 20.43 1.00 19.92
C LYS A 125 21.00 1.86 21.05
N GLY A 126 21.78 1.25 21.94
CA GLY A 126 22.12 1.87 23.22
C GLY A 126 20.85 2.20 24.03
N ASN A 127 20.72 3.46 24.46
CA ASN A 127 19.55 3.94 25.21
C ASN A 127 18.39 4.40 24.32
N ALA A 128 18.58 4.48 22.99
CA ALA A 128 17.55 4.93 22.06
C ALA A 128 16.62 3.77 21.65
N THR A 129 15.32 4.03 21.66
CA THR A 129 14.29 3.10 21.16
C THR A 129 13.88 3.50 19.75
N HIS A 130 13.89 2.53 18.84
CA HIS A 130 13.54 2.71 17.43
C HIS A 130 12.36 1.82 17.07
N ASN A 131 11.35 2.43 16.47
CA ASN A 131 10.14 1.77 16.01
C ASN A 131 10.20 1.62 14.50
N PHE A 132 9.92 0.43 14.00
CA PHE A 132 9.97 0.09 12.58
C PHE A 132 8.65 -0.51 12.14
N ILE A 133 8.21 -0.16 10.94
CA ILE A 133 7.14 -0.87 10.25
C ILE A 133 7.76 -1.75 9.17
N VAL A 134 7.23 -2.97 9.04
CA VAL A 134 7.60 -3.95 8.01
C VAL A 134 6.57 -3.86 6.90
N LEU A 135 7.04 -3.72 5.66
CA LEU A 135 6.24 -3.33 4.50
C LEU A 135 6.36 -4.39 3.40
N ALA A 136 5.21 -4.85 2.90
CA ALA A 136 5.08 -5.46 1.59
C ALA A 136 5.03 -4.34 0.55
N ASP A 137 6.16 -4.12 -0.12
CA ASP A 137 6.26 -3.17 -1.23
C ASP A 137 6.12 -3.93 -2.55
N GLY A 138 5.09 -3.58 -3.32
CA GLY A 138 4.86 -4.13 -4.65
C GLY A 138 5.99 -3.85 -5.65
N TRP A 139 7.06 -3.15 -5.28
CA TRP A 139 8.25 -2.94 -6.10
C TRP A 139 9.48 -3.74 -5.65
N GLY A 140 9.37 -4.61 -4.67
CA GLY A 140 10.47 -5.46 -4.18
C GLY A 140 10.09 -6.93 -4.15
N TYR A 141 11.12 -7.78 -4.02
CA TYR A 141 10.93 -9.20 -3.65
C TYR A 141 10.89 -9.37 -2.13
N ASP A 142 11.67 -8.55 -1.43
CA ASP A 142 11.85 -8.66 0.01
C ASP A 142 11.00 -7.64 0.76
N ALA A 143 10.61 -8.02 1.99
CA ALA A 143 10.02 -7.11 2.94
C ALA A 143 10.95 -5.91 3.17
N ARG A 144 10.37 -4.71 3.15
CA ARG A 144 11.10 -3.47 3.41
C ARG A 144 10.80 -2.97 4.81
N TYR A 145 11.73 -2.20 5.36
CA TYR A 145 11.61 -1.66 6.70
C TYR A 145 11.65 -0.14 6.64
N MET A 146 10.74 0.52 7.35
CA MET A 146 10.75 1.97 7.52
C MET A 146 10.89 2.29 9.00
N ASN A 147 11.92 3.07 9.35
CA ASN A 147 12.09 3.59 10.70
C ASN A 147 11.06 4.68 10.96
N TYR A 148 10.07 4.35 11.78
CA TYR A 148 8.97 5.21 12.19
C TYR A 148 9.37 6.22 13.27
N SER A 149 10.46 5.97 14.01
CA SER A 149 10.98 6.93 15.00
C SER A 149 11.72 8.10 14.35
N THR A 150 12.26 7.91 13.14
CA THR A 150 12.96 8.94 12.38
C THR A 150 12.33 9.07 11.00
N ILE A 151 11.13 9.67 10.98
CA ILE A 151 10.45 9.97 9.72
C ILE A 151 11.34 10.92 8.90
N PRO A 152 11.66 10.59 7.64
CA PRO A 152 12.48 11.46 6.80
C PRO A 152 11.84 12.84 6.63
N GLN A 153 12.66 13.91 6.60
CA GLN A 153 12.18 15.27 6.29
C GLN A 153 11.50 15.38 4.92
N THR A 154 11.79 14.43 4.02
CA THR A 154 11.17 14.34 2.69
C THR A 154 9.75 13.80 2.72
N LEU A 155 9.28 13.26 3.87
CA LEU A 155 7.90 12.82 4.05
C LEU A 155 7.00 14.04 4.23
N ASN A 156 6.10 14.25 3.27
CA ASN A 156 5.14 15.37 3.31
C ASN A 156 3.84 15.01 4.04
N GLY A 157 3.64 13.71 4.32
CA GLY A 157 2.48 13.19 5.07
C GLY A 157 2.33 11.69 4.89
N SER A 158 1.42 11.11 5.65
CA SER A 158 1.00 9.71 5.49
C SER A 158 -0.46 9.48 5.91
N GLU A 159 -1.05 8.42 5.38
CA GLU A 159 -2.37 7.91 5.74
C GLU A 159 -2.28 6.39 5.95
N ALA A 160 -3.04 5.85 6.91
CA ALA A 160 -3.22 4.40 7.05
C ALA A 160 -4.69 4.03 6.98
N THR A 161 -5.01 3.09 6.10
CA THR A 161 -6.34 2.49 5.98
C THR A 161 -6.30 1.06 6.51
N ALA A 162 -6.93 0.85 7.66
CA ALA A 162 -7.10 -0.48 8.23
C ALA A 162 -8.42 -1.10 7.76
N ILE A 163 -8.38 -2.34 7.30
CA ILE A 163 -9.53 -3.11 6.82
C ILE A 163 -9.82 -4.24 7.80
N TYR A 164 -11.09 -4.38 8.17
CA TYR A 164 -11.53 -5.31 9.20
C TYR A 164 -12.96 -5.78 8.93
N GLY A 165 -13.33 -6.94 9.47
CA GLY A 165 -14.64 -7.55 9.26
C GLY A 165 -14.55 -9.06 9.40
N LYS A 166 -15.68 -9.76 9.26
CA LYS A 166 -15.72 -11.22 9.24
C LYS A 166 -16.19 -11.69 7.87
N ALA A 167 -15.62 -12.80 7.39
CA ALA A 167 -16.30 -13.62 6.39
C ALA A 167 -17.63 -14.08 6.99
N VAL A 168 -18.70 -13.93 6.22
CA VAL A 168 -20.02 -14.46 6.59
C VAL A 168 -20.01 -15.96 6.31
#